data_AF-A0A317MEN3-F1
#
_entry.id   AF-A0A317MEN3-F1
#
_cell.length_a   1.000
_cell.length_b   1.000
_cell.length_c   1.000
_cell.angle_alpha   90.00
_cell.angle_beta   90.00
_cell.angle_gamma   90.00
#
_symmetry.space_group_name_H-M   'P 1'
#
loop_
_entity.id
_entity.type
_entity.pdbx_description
1 polymer ?
#
loop_
_entity_poly.entity_id
_entity_poly.type
_entity_poly.pdbx_seq_one_letter_code
_entity_poly.pdbx_strand_id
1 'polypeptide(L)'
;MSTTETPDPIHVVVLHSEQPLTVDLSELHPDCRVTVLTDGAPGAASEGIEPPDVVSMPRSEWADQLARWARGGEVDVVTRDETCQDVCADLRSGLGLDPRPAASADH
;
A
#
# COMPACT_ATOMS: atom_id res chain seq x y z
N MET A 1 26.55 0.19 -23.86
CA MET A 1 26.23 0.94 -22.63
C MET A 1 24.75 1.29 -22.72
N SER A 2 23.88 0.34 -22.37
CA SER A 2 22.44 0.61 -22.31
C SER A 2 22.18 1.13 -20.91
N THR A 3 21.95 2.44 -20.79
CA THR A 3 21.34 3.01 -19.60
C THR A 3 19.98 2.33 -19.48
N THR A 4 19.88 1.29 -18.65
CA THR A 4 18.60 0.87 -18.10
C THR A 4 18.13 2.05 -17.27
N GLU A 5 17.33 2.92 -17.89
CA GLU A 5 16.42 3.81 -17.19
C GLU A 5 15.50 2.88 -16.40
N THR A 6 15.95 2.49 -15.20
CA THR A 6 15.10 1.77 -14.27
C THR A 6 13.93 2.71 -14.00
N PRO A 7 12.70 2.35 -14.37
CA PRO A 7 11.56 3.18 -14.03
C PRO A 7 11.60 3.42 -12.52
N ASP A 8 11.31 4.65 -12.08
CA ASP A 8 11.23 4.95 -10.66
C ASP A 8 10.26 3.95 -10.02
N PRO A 9 10.68 3.20 -8.99
CA PRO A 9 9.87 2.10 -8.47
C PRO A 9 8.56 2.65 -7.94
N ILE A 10 7.45 2.15 -8.48
CA ILE A 10 6.10 2.53 -8.05
C ILE A 10 6.01 2.32 -6.54
N HIS A 11 5.49 3.32 -5.82
CA HIS A 11 5.30 3.21 -4.38
C HIS A 11 3.93 2.60 -4.09
N VAL A 12 3.91 1.31 -3.79
CA VAL A 12 2.71 0.55 -3.45
C VAL A 12 2.44 0.67 -1.95
N VAL A 13 1.26 1.20 -1.61
CA VAL A 13 0.83 1.43 -0.24
C VAL A 13 -0.27 0.44 0.09
N VAL A 14 -0.02 -0.41 1.08
CA VAL A 14 -0.94 -1.45 1.51
C VAL A 14 -1.65 -1.01 2.78
N LEU A 15 -2.96 -0.76 2.70
CA LEU A 15 -3.77 -0.43 3.87
C LEU A 15 -4.12 -1.70 4.64
N HIS A 16 -3.81 -1.69 5.92
CA HIS A 16 -4.05 -2.77 6.86
C HIS A 16 -4.66 -2.19 8.14
N SER A 17 -5.59 -2.89 8.78
CA SER A 17 -6.10 -2.47 10.09
C SER A 17 -6.04 -3.60 11.10
N GLU A 18 -6.76 -4.70 10.86
CA GLU A 18 -6.95 -5.75 11.87
C GLU A 18 -6.52 -7.13 11.37
N GLN A 19 -6.56 -7.38 10.06
CA GLN A 19 -6.27 -8.69 9.49
C GLN A 19 -4.79 -8.87 9.18
N PRO A 20 -4.07 -9.80 9.83
CA PRO A 20 -2.63 -9.97 9.64
C PRO A 20 -2.29 -10.20 8.16
N LEU A 21 -1.18 -9.61 7.71
CA LEU A 21 -0.66 -9.87 6.37
C LEU A 21 -0.26 -11.34 6.28
N THR A 22 -1.07 -12.12 5.57
CA THR A 22 -0.83 -13.55 5.30
C THR A 22 0.04 -13.79 4.08
N VAL A 23 0.47 -12.72 3.40
CA VAL A 23 1.26 -12.78 2.18
C VAL A 23 2.51 -11.93 2.32
N ASP A 24 3.61 -12.40 1.74
CA ASP A 24 4.81 -11.59 1.60
C ASP A 24 4.60 -10.56 0.48
N LEU A 25 4.57 -9.29 0.88
CA LEU A 25 4.35 -8.19 -0.05
C LEU A 25 5.58 -7.93 -0.94
N SER A 26 6.77 -8.27 -0.45
CA SER A 26 8.02 -8.14 -1.20
C SER A 26 8.08 -9.17 -2.33
N GLU A 27 7.49 -10.36 -2.14
CA GLU A 27 7.34 -11.36 -3.21
C GLU A 27 6.31 -10.95 -4.28
N LEU A 28 5.24 -10.26 -3.89
CA LEU A 28 4.21 -9.77 -4.82
C LEU A 28 4.68 -8.58 -5.66
N HIS A 29 5.58 -7.78 -5.10
CA HIS A 29 6.03 -6.53 -5.69
C HIS A 29 7.56 -6.35 -5.58
N PRO A 30 8.36 -7.26 -6.18
CA PRO A 30 9.81 -7.28 -6.00
C PRO A 30 10.53 -6.05 -6.59
N ASP A 31 9.90 -5.37 -7.55
CA ASP A 31 10.43 -4.18 -8.22
C ASP A 31 9.76 -2.86 -7.76
N CYS A 32 8.90 -2.91 -6.75
CA CYS A 32 8.19 -1.74 -6.23
C CYS A 32 8.58 -1.45 -4.78
N ARG A 33 8.46 -0.19 -4.37
CA ARG A 33 8.59 0.16 -2.97
C ARG A 33 7.27 -0.13 -2.27
N VAL A 34 7.23 -1.11 -1.36
CA VAL A 34 6.02 -1.41 -0.60
C VAL A 34 6.05 -0.80 0.80
N THR A 35 4.98 -0.10 1.17
CA THR A 35 4.79 0.46 2.51
C THR A 35 3.43 0.05 3.05
N VAL A 36 3.39 -0.45 4.28
CA VAL A 36 2.14 -0.82 4.95
C VAL A 36 1.66 0.34 5.79
N LEU A 37 0.46 0.84 5.53
CA LEU A 37 -0.20 1.87 6.33
C LEU A 37 -1.20 1.19 7.26
N THR A 38 -1.03 1.41 8.56
CA THR A 38 -1.91 0.82 9.58
C THR A 38 -2.34 1.85 10.62
N ASP A 39 -3.55 1.72 11.15
CA ASP A 39 -4.01 2.53 12.28
C ASP A 39 -3.78 1.85 13.63
N GLY A 40 -3.39 0.56 13.59
CA GLY A 40 -3.03 -0.25 14.74
C GLY A 40 -1.53 -0.25 15.06
N ALA A 41 -1.15 -1.12 16.01
CA ALA A 41 0.23 -1.32 16.41
C ALA A 41 1.05 -1.92 15.25
N PRO A 42 2.27 -1.41 14.97
CA PRO A 42 3.06 -1.84 13.81
C PRO A 42 3.51 -3.30 13.92
N GLY A 43 3.58 -3.86 15.13
CA GLY A 43 3.95 -5.26 15.38
C GLY A 43 2.86 -6.29 15.06
N ALA A 44 1.62 -5.87 14.79
CA ALA A 44 0.53 -6.79 14.42
C ALA A 44 0.54 -7.13 12.92
N ALA A 45 1.23 -6.33 12.09
CA ALA A 45 1.25 -6.50 10.64
C ALA A 45 2.28 -7.54 10.16
N SER A 46 3.27 -7.91 10.99
CA SER A 46 4.43 -8.71 10.57
C SER A 46 4.71 -9.86 11.55
N GLU A 47 3.93 -10.94 11.51
CA GLU A 47 4.32 -12.21 12.15
C GLU A 47 5.15 -13.05 11.18
N GLY A 48 6.49 -13.00 11.31
CA GLY A 48 7.39 -13.96 10.65
C GLY A 48 7.84 -13.63 9.23
N ILE A 49 7.64 -12.38 8.78
CA ILE A 49 8.01 -11.90 7.44
C ILE A 49 9.05 -10.77 7.58
N GLU A 50 9.97 -10.59 6.62
CA GLU A 50 10.85 -9.42 6.59
C GLU A 50 9.99 -8.15 6.64
N PRO A 51 10.23 -7.22 7.57
CA PRO A 51 9.31 -6.13 7.80
C PRO A 51 9.31 -5.22 6.58
N PRO A 52 8.20 -5.10 5.83
CA PRO A 52 8.04 -3.97 4.93
C PRO A 52 8.11 -2.68 5.75
N ASP A 53 8.27 -1.54 5.08
CA ASP A 53 8.21 -0.23 5.73
C ASP A 53 6.78 -0.06 6.31
N VAL A 54 6.59 -0.29 7.61
CA VAL A 54 5.29 -0.17 8.28
C VAL A 54 5.17 1.21 8.91
N VAL A 55 4.13 1.92 8.52
CA VAL A 55 3.81 3.25 9.05
C VAL A 55 2.49 3.19 9.79
N SER A 56 2.57 3.29 11.12
CA SER A 56 1.39 3.42 11.98
C SER A 56 0.98 4.88 12.11
N MET A 57 -0.22 5.22 11.67
CA MET A 57 -0.81 6.54 11.85
C MET A 57 -2.35 6.48 11.76
N PRO A 58 -3.07 7.44 12.37
CA PRO A 58 -4.52 7.45 12.29
C PRO A 58 -5.02 7.61 10.85
N ARG A 59 -6.16 6.97 10.54
CA ARG A 59 -6.76 6.96 9.19
C ARG A 59 -6.96 8.36 8.58
N SER A 60 -7.23 9.36 9.42
CA SER A 60 -7.38 10.76 9.00
C SER A 60 -6.12 11.34 8.34
N GLU A 61 -4.94 10.84 8.69
CA GLU A 61 -3.65 11.33 8.16
C GLU A 61 -3.22 10.57 6.90
N TRP A 62 -3.88 9.45 6.58
CA TRP A 62 -3.49 8.60 5.44
C TRP A 62 -3.57 9.36 4.13
N ALA A 63 -4.61 10.18 3.94
CA ALA A 63 -4.78 10.99 2.75
C ALA A 63 -3.63 11.99 2.55
N ASP A 64 -3.22 12.68 3.62
CA ASP A 64 -2.12 13.65 3.56
C ASP A 64 -0.79 12.96 3.27
N GLN A 65 -0.54 11.83 3.93
CA GLN A 65 0.65 11.02 3.72
C GLN A 65 0.74 10.49 2.28
N LEU A 66 -0.37 9.98 1.74
CA LEU A 66 -0.46 9.51 0.36
C LEU A 66 -0.23 10.64 -0.63
N ALA A 67 -0.85 11.81 -0.42
CA ALA A 67 -0.64 12.98 -1.26
C ALA A 67 0.83 13.45 -1.22
N ARG A 68 1.51 13.31 -0.09
CA ARG A 68 2.93 13.62 0.06
C ARG A 68 3.81 12.65 -0.73
N TRP A 69 3.51 11.35 -0.71
CA TRP A 69 4.22 10.37 -1.52
C TRP A 69 3.94 10.55 -3.01
N ALA A 70 2.70 10.84 -3.39
CA ALA A 70 2.32 11.07 -4.79
C ALA A 70 2.99 12.31 -5.39
N ARG A 71 3.44 13.25 -4.54
CA ARG A 71 4.31 14.36 -4.97
C ARG A 71 5.75 13.96 -5.24
N GLY A 72 6.22 12.87 -4.64
CA GLY A 72 7.57 12.34 -4.80
C GLY A 72 7.71 11.35 -5.96
N GLY A 73 6.62 10.72 -6.39
CA GLY A 73 6.61 9.71 -7.45
C GLY A 73 5.23 9.09 -7.65
N GLU A 74 5.17 8.03 -8.46
CA GLU A 74 3.94 7.28 -8.69
C GLU A 74 3.57 6.46 -7.45
N VAL A 75 2.33 6.63 -6.97
CA VAL A 75 1.80 5.92 -5.79
C VAL A 75 0.58 5.12 -6.18
N ASP A 76 0.56 3.84 -5.80
CA ASP A 76 -0.62 2.99 -5.90
C ASP A 76 -1.09 2.59 -4.50
N VAL A 77 -2.39 2.64 -4.27
CA VAL A 77 -2.98 2.30 -2.97
C VAL A 77 -3.79 1.02 -3.12
N VAL A 78 -3.44 0.00 -2.36
CA VAL A 78 -4.11 -1.30 -2.36
C VAL A 78 -4.49 -1.68 -0.94
N THR A 79 -5.53 -2.49 -0.82
CA THR A 79 -5.87 -3.11 0.46
C THR A 79 -6.38 -4.52 0.21
N ARG A 80 -6.07 -5.41 1.16
CA ARG A 80 -6.68 -6.74 1.23
C ARG A 80 -7.62 -6.87 2.42
N ASP A 81 -7.67 -5.84 3.27
CA ASP A 81 -8.56 -5.81 4.42
C ASP A 81 -9.91 -5.28 3.97
N GLU A 82 -10.95 -6.10 4.13
CA GLU A 82 -12.32 -5.77 3.76
C GLU A 82 -12.81 -4.50 4.47
N THR A 83 -12.35 -4.28 5.72
CA THR A 83 -12.70 -3.09 6.51
C THR A 83 -12.06 -1.80 5.99
N CYS A 84 -11.01 -1.92 5.17
CA CYS A 84 -10.30 -0.82 4.56
C CYS A 84 -10.70 -0.58 3.10
N GLN A 85 -11.60 -1.38 2.51
CA GLN A 85 -11.96 -1.24 1.09
C GLN A 85 -12.61 0.11 0.76
N ASP A 86 -13.59 0.55 1.54
CA ASP A 86 -14.22 1.87 1.38
C ASP A 86 -13.20 3.01 1.51
N VAL A 87 -12.32 2.91 2.52
CA VAL A 87 -11.27 3.89 2.76
C VAL A 87 -10.26 3.90 1.61
N CYS A 88 -9.89 2.73 1.10
CA CYS A 88 -9.01 2.60 -0.05
C CYS A 88 -9.61 3.26 -1.30
N ALA A 89 -10.88 3.01 -1.57
CA ALA A 89 -11.58 3.63 -2.71
C ALA A 89 -11.63 5.16 -2.59
N ASP A 90 -11.93 5.69 -1.40
CA ASP A 90 -11.93 7.13 -1.13
C ASP A 90 -10.53 7.76 -1.35
N LEU A 91 -9.49 7.13 -0.80
CA LEU A 91 -8.11 7.59 -0.94
C LEU A 91 -7.63 7.55 -2.41
N ARG A 92 -7.96 6.47 -3.14
CA ARG A 92 -7.66 6.37 -4.57
C ARG A 92 -8.38 7.45 -5.36
N SER A 93 -9.66 7.69 -5.06
CA SER A 93 -10.42 8.77 -5.69
C SER A 93 -9.81 10.14 -5.40
N GLY A 94 -9.32 10.37 -4.18
CA GLY A 94 -8.62 11.60 -3.80
C GLY A 94 -7.30 11.81 -4.54
N LEU A 95 -6.64 10.72 -4.94
CA LEU A 95 -5.41 10.74 -5.75
C LEU A 95 -5.69 10.79 -7.26
N GLY A 96 -6.95 10.67 -7.70
CA GLY A 96 -7.31 10.55 -9.11
C GLY A 96 -6.93 9.18 -9.73
N LEU A 97 -6.71 8.17 -8.89
CA LEU A 97 -6.47 6.80 -9.31
C LEU A 97 -7.79 6.12 -9.67
N ASP A 98 -7.75 5.26 -10.69
CA ASP A 98 -8.93 4.48 -11.07
C ASP A 98 -9.35 3.60 -9.87
N PRO A 99 -10.65 3.50 -9.54
CA PRO A 99 -11.12 2.57 -8.52
C PRO A 99 -10.82 1.15 -9.00
N ARG A 100 -9.67 0.62 -8.57
CA ARG A 100 -9.32 -0.76 -8.88
C ARG A 100 -10.39 -1.62 -8.22
N PRO A 101 -11.14 -2.45 -8.98
CA PRO A 101 -12.12 -3.33 -8.37
C PRO A 101 -11.40 -4.14 -7.30
N ALA A 102 -12.00 -4.20 -6.10
CA ALA A 102 -11.56 -5.10 -5.03
C ALA A 102 -11.23 -6.42 -5.72
N ALA A 103 -9.95 -6.78 -5.71
CA ALA A 103 -9.38 -7.73 -6.65
C ALA A 103 -10.36 -8.89 -6.80
N SER A 104 -10.85 -9.10 -8.04
CA SER A 104 -11.49 -10.35 -8.38
C SER A 104 -10.62 -11.43 -7.80
N ALA A 105 -11.15 -12.15 -6.82
CA ALA A 105 -10.62 -13.41 -6.39
C ALA A 105 -10.63 -14.29 -7.64
N ASP A 106 -9.55 -14.26 -8.42
CA ASP A 106 -9.39 -15.17 -9.54
C ASP A 106 -8.94 -16.51 -8.95
N HIS A 107 -9.98 -17.28 -8.63
CA HIS A 107 -10.15 -18.73 -8.76
C HIS A 107 -9.02 -19.68 -8.33
#